data_AF-A0A4R3VLZ2-F1
#
_entry.id   AF-A0A4R3VLZ2-F1
#
_cell.length_a   1.000
_cell.length_b   1.000
_cell.length_c   1.000
_cell.angle_alpha   90.00
_cell.angle_beta   90.00
_cell.angle_gamma   90.00
#
_symmetry.space_group_name_H-M   'P 1'
#
loop_
_entity.id
_entity.type
_entity.pdbx_description
1 polymer ?
#
loop_
_entity_poly.entity_id
_entity_poly.type
_entity_poly.pdbx_seq_one_letter_code
_entity_poly.pdbx_strand_id
1 'polypeptide(L)'
;MRAIYPIFIIIILLCSSWGFYPHKRINETAVFLLPTPLASFYKPHIEKITEKAVDADKRCYVGTIEGPRHYIDVDRYGDIDSVLSIGVKRKKN
;
A
#
# COMPACT_ATOMS: atom_id res chain seq x y z
N MET A 1 16.73 -28.31 18.34
CA MET A 1 16.59 -28.17 16.87
C MET A 1 15.18 -28.48 16.36
N ARG A 2 14.43 -29.46 16.89
CA ARG A 2 13.07 -29.82 16.39
C ARG A 2 11.95 -28.82 16.71
N ALA A 3 12.07 -28.02 17.78
CA ALA A 3 11.06 -27.04 18.20
C ALA A 3 11.06 -25.73 17.38
N ILE A 4 12.04 -25.52 16.49
CA ILE A 4 12.20 -24.27 15.73
C ILE A 4 11.28 -24.26 14.49
N TYR A 5 11.04 -25.43 13.89
CA TYR A 5 10.16 -25.59 12.74
C TYR A 5 8.69 -25.16 12.98
N PRO A 6 8.02 -25.54 14.09
CA PRO A 6 6.66 -25.09 14.36
C PRO A 6 6.61 -23.57 14.63
N ILE A 7 7.62 -22.99 15.28
CA ILE A 7 7.70 -21.54 15.49
C ILE A 7 7.83 -20.81 14.15
N PHE A 8 8.67 -21.32 13.25
CA PHE A 8 8.84 -20.76 11.92
C PHE A 8 7.55 -20.85 11.07
N ILE A 9 6.80 -21.96 11.18
CA ILE A 9 5.50 -22.10 10.49
C ILE A 9 4.47 -21.10 11.03
N ILE A 10 4.45 -20.88 12.36
CA ILE A 10 3.55 -19.92 12.99
C ILE A 10 3.89 -18.49 12.56
N ILE A 11 5.18 -18.14 12.47
CA ILE A 11 5.63 -16.83 11.99
C ILE A 11 5.21 -16.61 10.53
N ILE A 12 5.38 -17.59 9.64
CA ILE A 12 4.95 -17.49 8.24
C ILE A 12 3.44 -17.24 8.15
N LEU A 13 2.64 -17.97 8.94
CA LEU A 13 1.18 -17.81 8.94
C LEU A 13 0.74 -16.45 9.48
N LEU A 14 1.41 -15.94 10.51
CA LEU A 14 1.08 -14.64 11.13
C LEU A 14 1.58 -13.44 10.31
N CYS A 15 2.66 -13.58 9.55
CA CYS A 15 3.28 -12.49 8.79
C CYS A 15 2.94 -12.48 7.30
N SER A 16 1.93 -13.25 6.85
CA SER A 16 1.44 -13.27 5.47
C SER A 16 0.56 -12.06 5.11
N SER A 17 0.97 -10.84 5.48
CA SER A 17 0.18 -9.61 5.30
C SER A 17 0.36 -8.93 3.94
N TRP A 18 1.07 -9.56 3.00
CA TRP A 18 1.50 -8.95 1.74
C TRP A 18 1.25 -9.88 0.55
N GLY A 19 0.88 -9.30 -0.60
CA GLY A 19 0.52 -10.02 -1.81
C GLY A 19 -0.79 -9.52 -2.41
N PHE A 20 -1.30 -10.22 -3.43
CA PHE A 20 -2.46 -9.76 -4.21
C PHE A 20 -3.76 -9.60 -3.41
N TYR A 21 -4.00 -10.45 -2.40
CA TYR A 21 -5.22 -10.40 -1.62
C TYR A 21 -5.36 -9.11 -0.78
N PRO A 22 -4.34 -8.68 0.00
CA PRO A 22 -4.35 -7.38 0.68
C PRO A 22 -4.68 -6.19 -0.22
N HIS A 23 -4.07 -6.09 -1.42
CA HIS A 23 -4.35 -5.01 -2.38
C HIS A 23 -5.83 -4.95 -2.76
N LYS A 24 -6.43 -6.12 -3.07
CA LYS A 24 -7.87 -6.22 -3.37
C LYS A 24 -8.71 -5.81 -2.17
N ARG A 25 -8.39 -6.33 -0.97
CA ARG A 25 -9.19 -6.09 0.24
C ARG A 25 -9.17 -4.63 0.67
N ILE A 26 -8.01 -3.97 0.60
CA ILE A 26 -7.88 -2.54 0.91
C ILE A 26 -8.67 -1.71 -0.11
N ASN A 27 -8.55 -2.02 -1.41
CA ASN A 27 -9.27 -1.31 -2.48
C ASN A 27 -10.79 -1.41 -2.30
N GLU A 28 -11.31 -2.63 -2.11
CA GLU A 28 -12.73 -2.90 -1.87
C GLU A 28 -13.24 -2.13 -0.64
N THR A 29 -12.50 -2.19 0.48
CA THR A 29 -12.89 -1.51 1.72
C THR A 29 -12.88 0.01 1.55
N ALA A 30 -11.92 0.56 0.82
CA ALA A 30 -11.81 2.00 0.57
C ALA A 30 -13.06 2.57 -0.14
N VAL A 31 -13.70 1.80 -1.03
CA VAL A 31 -14.93 2.23 -1.72
C VAL A 31 -16.07 2.54 -0.74
N PHE A 32 -16.15 1.81 0.37
CA PHE A 32 -17.17 2.04 1.41
C PHE A 32 -16.87 3.25 2.30
N LEU A 33 -15.62 3.73 2.31
CA LEU A 33 -15.19 4.91 3.07
C LEU A 33 -15.30 6.20 2.25
N LEU A 34 -15.65 6.13 0.97
CA LEU A 34 -15.77 7.30 0.10
C LEU A 34 -16.99 8.17 0.47
N PRO A 35 -16.87 9.50 0.34
CA PRO A 35 -18.01 10.40 0.51
C PRO A 35 -19.06 10.17 -0.59
N THR A 36 -20.33 10.48 -0.29
CA THR A 36 -21.48 10.24 -1.17
C THR A 36 -21.30 10.67 -2.63
N PRO A 37 -20.71 11.85 -2.95
CA PRO A 37 -20.52 12.27 -4.34
C PRO A 37 -19.60 11.34 -5.15
N LEU A 38 -18.62 10.70 -4.50
CA LEU A 38 -17.70 9.76 -5.16
C LEU A 38 -18.26 8.33 -5.12
N ALA A 39 -18.90 7.95 -4.03
CA ALA A 39 -19.45 6.61 -3.85
C ALA A 39 -20.45 6.21 -4.96
N SER A 40 -21.18 7.17 -5.52
CA SER A 40 -22.11 6.96 -6.65
C SER A 40 -21.43 6.38 -7.89
N PHE A 41 -20.16 6.75 -8.14
CA PHE A 41 -19.38 6.23 -9.27
C PHE A 41 -18.66 4.92 -8.91
N TYR A 42 -18.07 4.83 -7.72
CA TYR A 42 -17.17 3.72 -7.36
C TYR A 42 -17.91 2.45 -6.94
N LYS A 43 -19.06 2.56 -6.23
CA LYS A 43 -19.81 1.39 -5.77
C LYS A 43 -20.31 0.49 -6.92
N PRO A 44 -20.89 1.02 -8.01
CA PRO A 44 -21.29 0.19 -9.16
C PRO A 44 -20.12 -0.53 -9.86
N HIS A 45 -18.88 -0.06 -9.69
CA HIS A 45 -17.70 -0.60 -10.35
C HIS A 45 -16.76 -1.34 -9.39
N ILE A 46 -17.21 -1.63 -8.16
CA ILE A 46 -16.37 -2.14 -7.06
C ILE A 46 -15.61 -3.42 -7.44
N GLU A 47 -16.25 -4.36 -8.13
CA GLU A 47 -15.63 -5.61 -8.57
C GLU A 47 -14.46 -5.34 -9.51
N LYS A 48 -14.68 -4.54 -10.56
CA LYS A 48 -13.67 -4.22 -11.56
C LYS A 48 -12.46 -3.50 -10.98
N ILE A 49 -12.69 -2.51 -10.10
CA ILE A 49 -11.56 -1.77 -9.51
C ILE A 49 -10.80 -2.62 -8.48
N THR A 50 -11.50 -3.50 -7.77
CA THR A 50 -10.91 -4.45 -6.82
C THR A 50 -10.02 -5.43 -7.56
N GLU A 51 -10.51 -6.02 -8.65
CA GLU A 51 -9.71 -6.95 -9.47
C GLU A 51 -8.44 -6.32 -10.05
N LYS A 52 -8.54 -5.04 -10.47
CA LYS A 52 -7.42 -4.28 -11.04
C LYS A 52 -6.46 -3.70 -10.00
N ALA A 53 -6.75 -3.82 -8.70
CA ALA A 53 -5.89 -3.29 -7.64
C ALA A 53 -4.46 -3.90 -7.62
N VAL A 54 -4.27 -5.06 -8.26
CA VAL A 54 -2.99 -5.78 -8.32
C VAL A 54 -2.24 -5.57 -9.63
N ASP A 55 -2.78 -4.78 -10.56
CA ASP A 55 -2.18 -4.62 -11.89
C ASP A 55 -0.83 -3.88 -11.81
N ALA A 56 -0.60 -3.04 -10.81
CA ALA A 56 0.70 -2.40 -10.57
C ALA A 56 1.79 -3.43 -10.24
N ASP A 57 1.55 -4.28 -9.23
CA ASP A 57 2.45 -5.37 -8.87
C ASP A 57 2.70 -6.33 -10.06
N LYS A 58 1.65 -6.67 -10.81
CA LYS A 58 1.78 -7.55 -11.98
C LYS A 58 2.69 -6.96 -13.06
N ARG A 59 2.69 -5.63 -13.26
CA ARG A 59 3.57 -4.99 -14.24
C ARG A 59 5.04 -5.11 -13.89
N CYS A 60 5.41 -5.38 -12.63
CA CYS A 60 6.80 -5.65 -12.26
C CYS A 60 7.37 -6.90 -12.97
N TYR A 61 6.50 -7.84 -13.37
CA TYR A 61 6.92 -9.01 -14.15
C TYR A 61 7.16 -8.71 -15.64
N VAL A 62 6.73 -7.53 -16.12
CA VAL A 62 6.81 -7.12 -17.53
C VAL A 62 7.85 -6.02 -17.74
N GLY A 63 7.99 -5.09 -16.79
CA GLY A 63 8.88 -3.93 -16.88
C GLY A 63 9.80 -3.78 -15.68
N THR A 64 11.09 -3.60 -15.93
CA THR A 64 12.14 -3.48 -14.89
C THR A 64 12.05 -2.20 -14.06
N ILE A 65 11.42 -1.14 -14.60
CA ILE A 65 11.30 0.16 -13.92
C ILE A 65 10.16 0.23 -12.90
N GLU A 66 9.28 -0.77 -12.87
CA GLU A 66 8.07 -0.74 -12.06
C GLU A 66 8.32 -1.14 -10.61
N GLY A 67 9.29 -2.03 -10.35
CA GLY A 67 9.65 -2.45 -9.00
C GLY A 67 9.95 -1.27 -8.05
N PRO A 68 10.83 -0.32 -8.43
CA PRO A 68 11.14 0.86 -7.62
C PRO A 68 9.96 1.80 -7.30
N ARG A 69 8.79 1.65 -7.94
CA ARG A 69 7.62 2.51 -7.69
C ARG A 69 6.74 2.05 -6.53
N HIS A 70 7.01 0.86 -5.97
CA HIS A 70 6.20 0.24 -4.91
C HIS A 70 6.72 0.55 -3.49
N TYR A 71 7.82 1.30 -3.37
CA TYR A 71 8.37 1.71 -2.08
C TYR A 71 8.93 3.13 -2.17
N ILE A 72 9.07 3.77 -1.02
CA ILE A 72 9.70 5.09 -0.88
C ILE A 72 10.75 4.96 0.21
N ASP A 73 12.00 5.31 -0.13
CA ASP A 73 13.08 5.45 0.83
C ASP A 73 13.01 6.85 1.43
N VAL A 74 12.38 6.97 2.61
CA VAL A 74 12.14 8.26 3.27
C VAL A 74 13.44 8.91 3.73
N ASP A 75 14.47 8.14 4.08
CA ASP A 75 15.75 8.67 4.58
C ASP A 75 16.59 9.30 3.46
N ARG A 76 16.35 8.89 2.21
CA ARG A 76 17.03 9.45 1.02
C ARG A 76 16.43 10.78 0.56
N TYR A 77 15.16 11.02 0.84
CA TYR A 77 14.54 12.33 0.68
C TYR A 77 15.01 13.18 1.88
N GLY A 78 15.78 14.24 1.66
CA GLY A 78 16.37 15.04 2.74
C GLY A 78 15.33 15.72 3.66
N ASP A 79 15.71 16.85 4.29
CA ASP A 79 14.82 17.61 5.19
C ASP A 79 13.68 18.33 4.41
N ILE A 80 12.77 17.56 3.82
CA ILE A 80 11.49 18.02 3.27
C ILE A 80 10.46 17.84 4.37
N ASP A 81 10.55 18.72 5.36
CA ASP A 81 9.48 18.89 6.31
C ASP A 81 8.26 19.42 5.52
N SER A 82 7.29 18.55 5.23
CA SER A 82 6.06 18.88 4.50
C SER A 82 5.21 19.93 5.24
N VAL A 83 5.55 20.22 6.49
CA VAL A 83 5.00 21.31 7.30
C VAL A 83 5.64 22.66 6.94
N LEU A 84 6.89 22.67 6.46
CA LEU A 84 7.59 23.91 6.06
C LEU A 84 7.06 24.48 4.74
N SER A 85 6.54 23.64 3.84
CA SER A 85 5.92 24.08 2.58
C SER A 85 4.55 24.76 2.78
N ILE A 86 3.92 24.57 3.96
CA ILE A 86 2.71 25.29 4.41
C ILE A 86 3.07 26.64 5.08
N GLY A 87 4.34 27.07 5.02
CA GLY A 87 4.78 28.36 5.57
C GLY A 87 4.92 28.39 7.09
N VAL A 88 4.78 27.24 7.76
CA VAL A 88 5.10 27.12 9.18
C VAL A 88 6.62 27.02 9.31
N LYS A 89 7.29 28.17 9.43
CA LYS A 89 8.73 28.20 9.72
C LYS A 89 8.99 27.58 11.08
N ARG A 90 9.63 26.41 11.09
CA ARG A 90 10.18 25.78 12.28
C ARG A 90 11.23 26.74 12.88
N LYS A 91 10.98 27.28 14.07
CA LYS A 91 11.95 28.07 14.81
C LYS A 91 13.05 27.12 15.28
N LYS A 92 14.22 27.19 14.64
CA LYS A 92 15.42 26.45 15.06
C LYS A 92 15.97 27.18 16.29
N ASN A 93 15.98 26.49 17.43
CA ASN A 93 16.75 26.90 18.61
C ASN A 93 18.21 26.46 18.42
#